data_AF-A0A2N1H931-F1
#
_entry.id   AF-A0A2N1H931-F1
#
_cell.length_a   1.000
_cell.length_b   1.000
_cell.length_c   1.000
_cell.angle_alpha   90.00
_cell.angle_beta   90.00
_cell.angle_gamma   90.00
#
_symmetry.space_group_name_H-M   'P 1'
#
loop_
_entity.id
_entity.type
_entity.pdbx_description
1 polymer ?
#
loop_
_entity_poly.entity_id
_entity_poly.type
_entity_poly.pdbx_seq_one_letter_code
_entity_poly.pdbx_strand_id
1 'polypeptide(L)'
;MSQDPLMSPLMPAAIIDTQSHLLPFEEHLLDVVQQGHLHQISQRPRLDLHYEDEVADVARARRLAKGALVHLASHSELWQRQTLSGVIPKKVLARFSEDDYGIYENRIYARLLDKTEGHLRGRLSALKGLQATLDQALKFYESEGVDFRLSREVCRLWGMTFDQAATSRVSELLSQTLETVEYLHRVISGLQQSGVYLLVSRQAQVVGALHLTNILSHDPHYRHVALLWDLLGQTTMATRSSPEERFSHNQWLADAYSRYAGLVLRHALRPYLPDQDEGIWAGRCIRLQQSGLDWQLVSVVSGEHACEEVLLTIVPWLTDAHLLDETLQLPLERFIAWPAIRQQPQQAAYQGQWIALSPSDMYCVERFGQLVDTALYRMVLRSYGQPLTKIPVKVLALAGGIHGLHVDHQSHTFEVREAVSEGSIAVLKHALIAANSTRQAEALEQHNQEIVALEKCPVCGAKANLFFQSPLGFRANCDSCGTDRYLRRKGDQLVFDQSVSDCRDFAALGRRAFSIDITRVAISTR
;
A
#
# COMPACT_ATOMS: atom_id res chain seq x y z
N MET A 1 23.89 -20.47 10.65
CA MET A 1 22.76 -20.89 9.79
C MET A 1 22.92 -20.13 8.49
N SER A 2 23.05 -20.81 7.37
CA SER A 2 23.18 -20.17 6.04
C SER A 2 21.93 -19.31 5.83
N GLN A 3 22.07 -18.00 5.88
CA GLN A 3 20.94 -17.08 5.71
C GLN A 3 20.67 -16.95 4.22
N ASP A 4 19.46 -17.31 3.81
CA ASP A 4 19.00 -17.07 2.45
C ASP A 4 19.07 -15.56 2.14
N PRO A 5 19.44 -15.18 0.90
CA PRO A 5 19.48 -13.79 0.49
C PRO A 5 18.09 -13.14 0.67
N LEU A 6 18.06 -11.92 1.22
CA LEU A 6 16.82 -11.16 1.42
C LEU A 6 16.02 -11.06 0.11
N MET A 7 14.78 -11.54 0.14
CA MET A 7 13.86 -11.46 -0.99
C MET A 7 13.58 -10.00 -1.38
N SER A 8 13.26 -9.75 -2.65
CA SER A 8 12.86 -8.41 -3.08
C SER A 8 11.57 -7.97 -2.36
N PRO A 9 11.49 -6.72 -1.89
CA PRO A 9 10.27 -6.15 -1.32
C PRO A 9 9.28 -5.63 -2.37
N LEU A 10 9.66 -5.67 -3.66
CA LEU A 10 8.80 -5.25 -4.77
C LEU A 10 7.90 -6.40 -5.22
N MET A 11 6.91 -6.07 -6.04
CA MET A 11 5.90 -7.02 -6.49
C MET A 11 6.50 -8.30 -7.10
N PRO A 12 6.18 -9.49 -6.58
CA PRO A 12 6.69 -10.75 -7.11
C PRO A 12 6.25 -11.05 -8.55
N ALA A 13 7.12 -11.67 -9.32
CA ALA A 13 6.86 -11.98 -10.72
C ALA A 13 5.68 -12.93 -10.94
N ALA A 14 5.51 -13.91 -10.06
CA ALA A 14 4.41 -14.85 -10.13
C ALA A 14 3.03 -14.17 -10.03
N ILE A 15 2.92 -13.09 -9.25
CA ILE A 15 1.64 -12.36 -9.09
C ILE A 15 1.35 -11.59 -10.37
N ILE A 16 2.35 -10.93 -10.95
CA ILE A 16 2.14 -10.15 -12.17
C ILE A 16 1.80 -11.08 -13.34
N ASP A 17 2.55 -12.17 -13.53
CA ASP A 17 2.28 -13.12 -14.61
C ASP A 17 0.87 -13.70 -14.50
N THR A 18 0.48 -14.24 -13.33
CA THR A 18 -0.87 -14.79 -13.13
C THR A 18 -2.00 -13.79 -13.36
N GLN A 19 -1.80 -12.51 -13.04
CA GLN A 19 -2.81 -11.47 -13.25
C GLN A 19 -2.85 -10.96 -14.70
N SER A 20 -1.76 -11.07 -15.45
CA SER A 20 -1.67 -10.60 -16.84
C SER A 20 -2.45 -11.45 -17.83
N HIS A 21 -2.80 -12.70 -17.49
CA HIS A 21 -3.62 -13.56 -18.34
C HIS A 21 -5.12 -13.37 -18.09
N LEU A 22 -5.93 -13.71 -19.08
CA LEU A 22 -7.38 -13.82 -18.94
C LEU A 22 -7.72 -14.98 -17.99
N LEU A 23 -8.71 -14.79 -17.14
CA LEU A 23 -9.28 -15.86 -16.33
C LEU A 23 -10.15 -16.77 -17.21
N PRO A 24 -10.34 -18.04 -16.84
CA PRO A 24 -11.22 -18.96 -17.59
C PRO A 24 -12.65 -18.42 -17.81
N PHE A 25 -13.16 -17.67 -16.84
CA PHE A 25 -14.43 -16.96 -16.97
C PHE A 25 -14.40 -15.91 -18.09
N GLU A 26 -13.33 -15.12 -18.17
CA GLU A 26 -13.19 -14.02 -19.14
C GLU A 26 -12.97 -14.55 -20.55
N GLU A 27 -12.19 -15.62 -20.70
CA GLU A 27 -12.02 -16.33 -21.98
C GLU A 27 -13.36 -16.87 -22.50
N HIS A 28 -14.13 -17.53 -21.64
CA HIS A 28 -15.44 -18.04 -22.05
C HIS A 28 -16.44 -16.91 -22.30
N LEU A 29 -16.40 -15.84 -21.53
CA LEU A 29 -17.24 -14.67 -21.74
C LEU A 29 -16.95 -14.02 -23.09
N LEU A 30 -15.68 -13.92 -23.48
CA LEU A 30 -15.26 -13.40 -24.78
C LEU A 30 -15.86 -14.22 -25.92
N ASP A 31 -15.75 -15.55 -25.87
CA ASP A 31 -16.33 -16.44 -26.86
C ASP A 31 -17.86 -16.27 -26.97
N VAL A 32 -18.56 -16.27 -25.83
CA VAL A 32 -20.02 -16.13 -25.77
C VAL A 32 -20.49 -14.76 -26.30
N VAL A 33 -19.74 -13.70 -26.02
CA VAL A 33 -20.01 -12.34 -26.51
C VAL A 33 -19.78 -12.25 -28.03
N GLN A 34 -18.66 -12.78 -28.53
CA GLN A 34 -18.33 -12.78 -29.96
C GLN A 34 -19.35 -13.59 -30.78
N GLN A 35 -19.84 -14.70 -30.24
CA GLN A 35 -20.90 -15.51 -30.86
C GLN A 35 -22.30 -14.89 -30.72
N GLY A 36 -22.44 -13.75 -30.02
CA GLY A 36 -23.68 -12.99 -29.94
C GLY A 36 -24.77 -13.62 -29.07
N HIS A 37 -24.47 -14.64 -28.28
CA HIS A 37 -25.47 -15.37 -27.49
C HIS A 37 -26.18 -14.48 -26.46
N LEU A 38 -25.44 -13.61 -25.75
CA LEU A 38 -26.04 -12.69 -24.78
C LEU A 38 -26.91 -11.62 -25.44
N HIS A 39 -26.54 -11.17 -26.65
CA HIS A 39 -27.32 -10.20 -27.43
C HIS A 39 -28.63 -10.83 -27.91
N GLN A 40 -28.59 -12.09 -28.35
CA GLN A 40 -29.77 -12.82 -28.78
C GLN A 40 -30.78 -13.00 -27.64
N ILE A 41 -30.30 -13.32 -26.43
CA ILE A 41 -31.16 -13.40 -25.23
C ILE A 41 -31.77 -12.04 -24.90
N SER A 42 -30.98 -10.96 -24.97
CA SER A 42 -31.46 -9.60 -24.68
C SER A 42 -32.57 -9.16 -25.65
N GLN A 43 -32.40 -9.42 -26.95
CA GLN A 43 -33.33 -8.98 -27.99
C GLN A 43 -34.55 -9.91 -28.16
N ARG A 44 -34.36 -11.22 -27.97
CA ARG A 44 -35.39 -12.25 -28.14
C ARG A 44 -35.38 -13.20 -26.94
N PRO A 45 -35.81 -12.73 -25.75
CA PRO A 45 -35.86 -13.57 -24.57
C PRO A 45 -36.92 -14.66 -24.71
N ARG A 46 -36.80 -15.71 -23.89
CA ARG A 46 -37.89 -16.66 -23.74
C ARG A 46 -38.96 -16.01 -22.87
N LEU A 47 -40.21 -16.20 -23.27
CA LEU A 47 -41.39 -15.64 -22.64
C LEU A 47 -42.26 -16.79 -22.14
N ASP A 48 -42.88 -16.59 -20.99
CA ASP A 48 -44.01 -17.40 -20.55
C ASP A 48 -45.29 -16.55 -20.57
N LEU A 49 -46.45 -17.20 -20.56
CA LEU A 49 -47.75 -16.54 -20.59
C LEU A 49 -48.32 -16.47 -19.18
N HIS A 50 -48.42 -15.27 -18.62
CA HIS A 50 -49.16 -15.04 -17.38
C HIS A 50 -50.62 -14.72 -17.70
N TYR A 51 -51.52 -15.24 -16.86
CA TYR A 51 -52.95 -15.01 -17.02
C TYR A 51 -53.49 -14.28 -15.80
N GLU A 52 -54.00 -13.07 -16.02
CA GLU A 52 -54.64 -12.27 -14.98
C GLU A 52 -56.13 -12.12 -15.27
N ASP A 53 -56.94 -12.28 -14.23
CA ASP A 53 -58.38 -12.07 -14.28
C ASP A 53 -58.69 -10.65 -13.77
N GLU A 54 -59.13 -9.76 -14.67
CA GLU A 54 -59.47 -8.36 -14.36
C GLU A 54 -60.91 -8.04 -14.77
N VAL A 55 -61.59 -7.17 -14.01
CA VAL A 55 -62.92 -6.66 -14.38
C VAL A 55 -62.79 -5.54 -15.42
N ALA A 56 -62.98 -5.88 -16.68
CA ALA A 56 -62.88 -4.96 -17.81
C ALA A 56 -64.24 -4.68 -18.47
N ASP A 57 -64.34 -3.62 -19.26
CA ASP A 57 -65.52 -3.38 -20.08
C ASP A 57 -65.75 -4.54 -21.06
N VAL A 58 -67.02 -4.89 -21.26
CA VAL A 58 -67.41 -6.05 -22.10
C VAL A 58 -66.82 -5.96 -23.50
N ALA A 59 -66.66 -4.75 -24.05
CA ALA A 59 -66.05 -4.54 -25.36
C ALA A 59 -64.54 -4.90 -25.42
N ARG A 60 -63.82 -4.83 -24.29
CA ARG A 60 -62.39 -5.18 -24.18
C ARG A 60 -62.18 -6.66 -23.85
N ALA A 61 -63.19 -7.34 -23.32
CA ALA A 61 -63.12 -8.74 -22.90
C ALA A 61 -63.12 -9.71 -24.11
N ARG A 62 -61.99 -10.37 -24.37
CA ARG A 62 -61.90 -11.43 -25.40
C ARG A 62 -62.21 -12.84 -24.87
N ARG A 63 -61.84 -13.12 -23.62
CA ARG A 63 -62.11 -14.38 -22.92
C ARG A 63 -62.60 -14.10 -21.51
N LEU A 64 -63.60 -14.85 -21.08
CA LEU A 64 -64.13 -14.75 -19.71
C LEU A 64 -63.26 -15.55 -18.74
N ALA A 65 -63.07 -14.99 -17.55
CA ALA A 65 -62.41 -15.67 -16.45
C ALA A 65 -63.23 -16.86 -15.93
N LYS A 66 -62.56 -17.80 -15.24
CA LYS A 66 -63.26 -18.91 -14.60
C LYS A 66 -64.10 -18.37 -13.44
N GLY A 67 -65.42 -18.46 -13.55
CA GLY A 67 -66.35 -17.89 -12.56
C GLY A 67 -66.85 -16.48 -12.89
N ALA A 68 -66.56 -15.95 -14.09
CA ALA A 68 -67.04 -14.63 -14.51
C ALA A 68 -68.56 -14.43 -14.37
N LEU A 69 -69.35 -15.47 -14.63
CA LEU A 69 -70.81 -15.43 -14.47
C LEU A 69 -71.25 -15.33 -13.00
N VAL A 70 -70.54 -16.01 -12.10
CA VAL A 70 -70.81 -15.97 -10.66
C VAL A 70 -70.44 -14.60 -10.10
N HIS A 71 -69.27 -14.09 -10.47
CA HIS A 71 -68.83 -12.74 -10.12
C HIS A 71 -69.79 -11.67 -10.66
N LEU A 72 -70.27 -11.82 -11.90
CA LEU A 72 -71.24 -10.89 -12.46
C LEU A 72 -72.58 -10.95 -11.70
N ALA A 73 -73.03 -12.13 -11.28
CA ALA A 73 -74.27 -12.29 -10.53
C ALA A 73 -74.19 -11.70 -9.11
N SER A 74 -73.00 -11.74 -8.48
CA SER A 74 -72.79 -11.17 -7.14
C SER A 74 -72.55 -9.66 -7.13
N HIS A 75 -72.20 -9.06 -8.27
CA HIS A 75 -71.83 -7.64 -8.40
C HIS A 75 -72.78 -6.89 -9.34
N SER A 76 -73.94 -6.49 -8.81
CA SER A 76 -74.99 -5.76 -9.55
C SER A 76 -74.55 -4.40 -10.12
N GLU A 77 -73.52 -3.80 -9.52
CA GLU A 77 -72.88 -2.56 -9.98
C GLU A 77 -72.17 -2.71 -11.34
N LEU A 78 -71.88 -3.94 -11.77
CA LEU A 78 -71.26 -4.21 -13.06
C LEU A 78 -72.29 -4.33 -14.20
N TRP A 79 -73.58 -4.19 -13.89
CA TRP A 79 -74.67 -4.33 -14.85
C TRP A 79 -74.91 -3.01 -15.59
N GLN A 80 -75.19 -3.08 -16.90
CA GLN A 80 -75.64 -1.92 -17.66
C GLN A 80 -77.15 -1.76 -17.58
N ARG A 81 -77.89 -2.87 -17.71
CA ARG A 81 -79.36 -2.93 -17.57
C ARG A 81 -79.81 -4.35 -17.27
N GLN A 82 -80.89 -4.48 -16.51
CA GLN A 82 -81.57 -5.74 -16.27
C GLN A 82 -82.76 -5.87 -17.24
N THR A 83 -82.92 -7.02 -17.87
CA THR A 83 -84.04 -7.37 -18.74
C THR A 83 -84.81 -8.56 -18.15
N LEU A 84 -86.06 -8.77 -18.57
CA LEU A 84 -86.89 -9.88 -18.09
C LEU A 84 -86.27 -11.27 -18.33
N SER A 85 -85.35 -11.36 -19.29
CA SER A 85 -84.63 -12.57 -19.70
C SER A 85 -83.21 -12.69 -19.14
N GLY A 86 -82.71 -11.71 -18.38
CA GLY A 86 -81.35 -11.75 -17.82
C GLY A 86 -80.72 -10.39 -17.58
N VAL A 87 -79.40 -10.37 -17.43
CA VAL A 87 -78.62 -9.16 -17.14
C VAL A 87 -77.71 -8.86 -18.32
N ILE A 88 -77.67 -7.59 -18.75
CA ILE A 88 -76.70 -7.12 -19.73
C ILE A 88 -75.56 -6.44 -18.98
N PRO A 89 -74.36 -7.04 -18.95
CA PRO A 89 -73.22 -6.48 -18.23
C PRO A 89 -72.66 -5.23 -18.91
N LYS A 90 -72.19 -4.27 -18.11
CA LYS A 90 -71.33 -3.17 -18.53
C LYS A 90 -69.85 -3.60 -18.48
N LYS A 91 -69.49 -4.29 -17.40
CA LYS A 91 -68.16 -4.85 -17.14
C LYS A 91 -68.25 -6.33 -16.81
N VAL A 92 -67.24 -7.11 -17.17
CA VAL A 92 -67.15 -8.55 -16.89
C VAL A 92 -65.75 -8.91 -16.43
N LEU A 93 -65.66 -9.91 -15.55
CA LEU A 93 -64.39 -10.51 -15.18
C LEU A 93 -63.83 -11.27 -16.39
N ALA A 94 -62.78 -10.71 -16.99
CA ALA A 94 -62.15 -11.18 -18.20
C ALA A 94 -60.74 -11.66 -17.90
N ARG A 95 -60.30 -12.69 -18.64
CA ARG A 95 -58.95 -13.23 -18.54
C ARG A 95 -58.08 -12.60 -19.61
N PHE A 96 -57.09 -11.84 -19.19
CA PHE A 96 -56.05 -11.30 -20.07
C PHE A 96 -54.83 -12.21 -20.06
N SER A 97 -54.12 -12.20 -21.18
CA SER A 97 -52.89 -12.94 -21.37
C SER A 97 -51.78 -11.89 -21.50
N GLU A 98 -50.87 -11.85 -20.55
CA GLU A 98 -49.74 -10.93 -20.54
C GLU A 98 -48.44 -11.72 -20.69
N ASP A 99 -47.47 -11.12 -21.40
CA ASP A 99 -46.16 -11.72 -21.59
C ASP A 99 -45.34 -11.55 -20.30
N ASP A 100 -44.98 -12.67 -19.67
CA ASP A 100 -44.12 -12.67 -18.49
C ASP A 100 -42.64 -12.74 -18.90
N TYR A 101 -41.98 -11.60 -18.84
CA TYR A 101 -40.53 -11.47 -19.01
C TYR A 101 -39.76 -11.90 -17.76
N GLY A 102 -40.44 -12.03 -16.62
CA GLY A 102 -39.89 -12.36 -15.32
C GLY A 102 -39.71 -13.85 -15.07
N ILE A 103 -39.57 -14.69 -16.09
CA ILE A 103 -39.22 -16.10 -15.90
C ILE A 103 -37.88 -16.28 -15.18
N TYR A 104 -37.68 -17.43 -14.56
CA TYR A 104 -36.49 -17.74 -13.77
C TYR A 104 -35.18 -17.54 -14.56
N GLU A 105 -35.14 -17.95 -15.82
CA GLU A 105 -33.97 -17.86 -16.69
C GLU A 105 -33.61 -16.42 -17.06
N ASN A 106 -34.60 -15.58 -17.32
CA ASN A 106 -34.40 -14.16 -17.59
C ASN A 106 -33.90 -13.43 -16.33
N ARG A 107 -34.38 -13.84 -15.15
CA ARG A 107 -33.85 -13.34 -13.86
C ARG A 107 -32.39 -13.73 -13.68
N ILE A 108 -32.02 -14.99 -13.96
CA ILE A 108 -30.62 -15.43 -13.90
C ILE A 108 -29.78 -14.62 -14.88
N TYR A 109 -30.21 -14.48 -16.13
CA TYR A 109 -29.49 -13.69 -17.13
C TYR A 109 -29.23 -12.26 -16.63
N ALA A 110 -30.26 -11.57 -16.12
CA ALA A 110 -30.10 -10.22 -15.61
C ALA A 110 -29.13 -10.14 -14.41
N ARG A 111 -29.21 -11.09 -13.47
CA ARG A 111 -28.30 -11.13 -12.32
C ARG A 111 -26.88 -11.56 -12.70
N LEU A 112 -26.73 -12.37 -13.75
CA LEU A 112 -25.42 -12.73 -14.30
C LEU A 112 -24.73 -11.48 -14.84
N LEU A 113 -25.44 -10.62 -15.57
CA LEU A 113 -24.89 -9.36 -16.08
C LEU A 113 -24.41 -8.48 -14.92
N ASP A 114 -25.21 -8.32 -13.85
CA ASP A 114 -24.81 -7.52 -12.68
C ASP A 114 -23.53 -8.05 -12.02
N LYS A 115 -23.44 -9.37 -11.81
CA LYS A 115 -22.24 -9.99 -11.22
C LYS A 115 -21.03 -9.90 -12.14
N THR A 116 -21.25 -10.07 -13.44
CA THR A 116 -20.20 -9.95 -14.47
C THR A 116 -19.65 -8.53 -14.51
N GLU A 117 -20.52 -7.52 -14.52
CA GLU A 117 -20.12 -6.11 -14.47
C GLU A 117 -19.29 -5.81 -13.22
N GLY A 118 -19.72 -6.26 -12.05
CA GLY A 118 -18.97 -6.12 -10.80
C GLY A 118 -17.58 -6.77 -10.86
N HIS A 119 -17.49 -7.99 -11.40
CA HIS A 119 -16.22 -8.70 -11.58
C HIS A 119 -15.29 -7.97 -12.56
N LEU A 120 -15.79 -7.59 -13.74
CA LEU A 120 -15.01 -6.90 -14.76
C LEU A 120 -14.50 -5.54 -14.26
N ARG A 121 -15.32 -4.79 -13.50
CA ARG A 121 -14.87 -3.52 -12.89
C ARG A 121 -13.73 -3.73 -11.89
N GLY A 122 -13.82 -4.76 -11.06
CA GLY A 122 -12.76 -5.15 -10.13
C GLY A 122 -11.47 -5.54 -10.88
N ARG A 123 -11.59 -6.38 -11.91
CA ARG A 123 -10.46 -6.79 -12.76
C ARG A 123 -9.82 -5.61 -13.48
N LEU A 124 -10.60 -4.70 -14.07
CA LEU A 124 -10.08 -3.48 -14.71
C LEU A 124 -9.27 -2.62 -13.73
N SER A 125 -9.76 -2.45 -12.50
CA SER A 125 -9.02 -1.69 -11.48
C SER A 125 -7.69 -2.37 -11.11
N ALA A 126 -7.66 -3.70 -11.04
CA ALA A 126 -6.45 -4.46 -10.73
C ALA A 126 -5.43 -4.37 -11.88
N LEU A 127 -5.86 -4.62 -13.13
CA LEU A 127 -5.01 -4.57 -14.32
C LEU A 127 -4.41 -3.16 -14.53
N LYS A 128 -5.21 -2.10 -14.35
CA LYS A 128 -4.71 -0.71 -14.44
C LYS A 128 -3.67 -0.38 -13.36
N GLY A 129 -3.84 -0.91 -12.15
CA GLY A 129 -2.83 -0.75 -11.09
C GLY A 129 -1.52 -1.46 -11.42
N LEU A 130 -1.60 -2.66 -11.98
CA LEU A 130 -0.43 -3.41 -12.45
C LEU A 130 0.28 -2.70 -13.60
N GLN A 131 -0.48 -2.19 -14.58
CA GLN A 131 0.07 -1.46 -15.72
C GLN A 131 0.83 -0.22 -15.26
N ALA A 132 0.25 0.55 -14.34
CA ALA A 132 0.93 1.71 -13.75
C ALA A 132 2.24 1.34 -13.03
N THR A 133 2.28 0.18 -12.37
CA THR A 133 3.48 -0.33 -11.70
C THR A 133 4.57 -0.71 -12.72
N LEU A 134 4.20 -1.42 -13.80
CA LEU A 134 5.13 -1.79 -14.88
C LEU A 134 5.65 -0.55 -15.63
N ASP A 135 4.77 0.41 -15.93
CA ASP A 135 5.16 1.67 -16.58
C ASP A 135 6.13 2.48 -15.71
N GLN A 136 5.93 2.47 -14.39
CA GLN A 136 6.87 3.10 -13.46
C GLN A 136 8.24 2.42 -13.50
N ALA A 137 8.28 1.08 -13.48
CA ALA A 137 9.53 0.32 -13.60
C ALA A 137 10.25 0.59 -14.93
N LEU A 138 9.51 0.63 -16.06
CA LEU A 138 10.06 0.97 -17.38
C LEU A 138 10.67 2.38 -17.41
N LYS A 139 10.00 3.36 -16.81
CA LYS A 139 10.52 4.73 -16.70
C LYS A 139 11.85 4.80 -15.95
N PHE A 140 12.08 3.96 -14.93
CA PHE A 140 13.37 3.94 -14.22
C PHE A 140 14.55 3.43 -15.05
N TYR A 141 14.30 2.60 -16.07
CA TYR A 141 15.32 2.18 -17.02
C TYR A 141 15.70 3.31 -18.00
N GLU A 142 14.76 4.21 -18.29
CA GLU A 142 14.91 5.27 -19.31
C GLU A 142 15.16 6.66 -18.72
N SER A 143 14.99 6.84 -17.40
CA SER A 143 15.00 8.16 -16.77
C SER A 143 16.38 8.80 -16.74
N GLU A 144 16.52 9.96 -17.37
CA GLU A 144 17.72 10.82 -17.28
C GLU A 144 17.70 11.79 -16.08
N GLY A 145 16.52 12.01 -15.49
CA GLY A 145 16.32 12.96 -14.37
C GLY A 145 16.43 12.37 -12.97
N VAL A 146 16.72 11.08 -12.84
CA VAL A 146 16.85 10.36 -11.57
C VAL A 146 18.33 10.07 -11.31
N ASP A 147 18.80 10.22 -10.07
CA ASP A 147 20.18 9.87 -9.74
C ASP A 147 20.45 8.39 -10.05
N PHE A 148 21.57 8.13 -10.73
CA PHE A 148 21.91 6.80 -11.21
C PHE A 148 22.02 5.77 -10.07
N ARG A 149 22.33 6.20 -8.82
CA ARG A 149 22.40 5.28 -7.67
C ARG A 149 21.02 4.86 -7.21
N LEU A 150 20.05 5.79 -7.26
CA LEU A 150 18.64 5.47 -7.00
C LEU A 150 18.10 4.55 -8.09
N SER A 151 18.24 4.92 -9.37
CA SER A 151 17.81 4.08 -10.49
C SER A 151 18.43 2.69 -10.42
N ARG A 152 19.75 2.58 -10.18
CA ARG A 152 20.42 1.29 -10.03
C ARG A 152 19.88 0.45 -8.87
N GLU A 153 19.57 1.05 -7.73
CA GLU A 153 19.07 0.31 -6.57
C GLU A 153 17.64 -0.18 -6.79
N VAL A 154 16.77 0.66 -7.35
CA VAL A 154 15.40 0.27 -7.73
C VAL A 154 15.45 -0.83 -8.80
N CYS A 155 16.24 -0.66 -9.85
CA CYS A 155 16.45 -1.67 -10.89
C CYS A 155 17.08 -2.95 -10.35
N ARG A 156 17.90 -2.90 -9.30
CA ARG A 156 18.44 -4.10 -8.63
C ARG A 156 17.34 -4.85 -7.90
N LEU A 157 16.52 -4.15 -7.13
CA LEU A 157 15.40 -4.76 -6.39
C LEU A 157 14.32 -5.29 -7.34
N TRP A 158 14.02 -4.56 -8.40
CA TRP A 158 13.09 -5.00 -9.45
C TRP A 158 13.70 -6.13 -10.28
N GLY A 159 14.98 -6.04 -10.61
CA GLY A 159 15.79 -7.05 -11.30
C GLY A 159 15.80 -8.43 -10.64
N MET A 160 15.66 -8.47 -9.31
CA MET A 160 15.47 -9.73 -8.56
C MET A 160 14.14 -10.42 -8.87
N THR A 161 13.18 -9.69 -9.45
CA THR A 161 11.86 -10.18 -9.85
C THR A 161 11.71 -10.27 -11.37
N PHE A 162 12.14 -9.24 -12.12
CA PHE A 162 12.05 -9.16 -13.58
C PHE A 162 13.27 -8.49 -14.18
N ASP A 163 13.75 -9.00 -15.31
CA ASP A 163 14.60 -8.23 -16.20
C ASP A 163 13.78 -7.28 -17.08
N GLN A 164 14.45 -6.34 -17.76
CA GLN A 164 13.80 -5.34 -18.61
C GLN A 164 12.98 -6.01 -19.74
N ALA A 165 13.55 -7.05 -20.37
CA ALA A 165 12.90 -7.75 -21.48
C ALA A 165 11.62 -8.50 -21.05
N ALA A 166 11.63 -9.13 -19.87
CA ALA A 166 10.45 -9.75 -19.29
C ALA A 166 9.42 -8.69 -18.87
N THR A 167 9.85 -7.57 -18.29
CA THR A 167 8.96 -6.44 -17.95
C THR A 167 8.21 -5.94 -19.18
N SER A 168 8.89 -5.74 -20.31
CA SER A 168 8.26 -5.31 -21.57
C SER A 168 7.26 -6.33 -22.11
N ARG A 169 7.62 -7.62 -22.19
CA ARG A 169 6.71 -8.69 -22.66
C ARG A 169 5.44 -8.79 -21.82
N VAL A 170 5.58 -8.70 -20.50
CA VAL A 170 4.46 -8.75 -19.57
C VAL A 170 3.58 -7.51 -19.70
N SER A 171 4.17 -6.33 -19.92
CA SER A 171 3.41 -5.09 -20.18
C SER A 171 2.58 -5.18 -21.47
N GLU A 172 3.14 -5.74 -22.54
CA GLU A 172 2.42 -5.99 -23.80
C GLU A 172 1.24 -6.95 -23.59
N LEU A 173 1.46 -8.08 -22.94
CA LEU A 173 0.40 -9.06 -22.63
C LEU A 173 -0.69 -8.42 -21.76
N LEU A 174 -0.31 -7.69 -20.71
CA LEU A 174 -1.24 -7.02 -19.81
C LEU A 174 -2.10 -6.00 -20.58
N SER A 175 -1.50 -5.28 -21.53
CA SER A 175 -2.21 -4.31 -22.37
C SER A 175 -3.26 -4.99 -23.25
N GLN A 176 -2.94 -6.14 -23.85
CA GLN A 176 -3.89 -6.95 -24.64
C GLN A 176 -5.06 -7.46 -23.77
N THR A 177 -4.74 -7.96 -22.58
CA THR A 177 -5.76 -8.42 -21.60
C THR A 177 -6.65 -7.27 -21.17
N LEU A 178 -6.07 -6.09 -20.88
CA LEU A 178 -6.81 -4.89 -20.49
C LEU A 178 -7.77 -4.44 -21.60
N GLU A 179 -7.33 -4.39 -22.86
CA GLU A 179 -8.18 -4.06 -24.00
C GLU A 179 -9.37 -5.04 -24.12
N THR A 180 -9.10 -6.33 -23.93
CA THR A 180 -10.12 -7.39 -23.98
C THR A 180 -11.15 -7.23 -22.86
N VAL A 181 -10.71 -7.03 -21.62
CA VAL A 181 -11.61 -6.83 -20.47
C VAL A 181 -12.39 -5.53 -20.60
N GLU A 182 -11.80 -4.46 -21.14
CA GLU A 182 -12.50 -3.20 -21.42
C GLU A 182 -13.58 -3.39 -22.49
N TYR A 183 -13.29 -4.14 -23.56
CA TYR A 183 -14.27 -4.51 -24.57
C TYR A 183 -15.45 -5.27 -23.95
N LEU A 184 -15.16 -6.31 -23.15
CA LEU A 184 -16.18 -7.08 -22.43
C LEU A 184 -17.04 -6.20 -21.52
N HIS A 185 -16.41 -5.33 -20.73
CA HIS A 185 -17.12 -4.41 -19.84
C HIS A 185 -18.07 -3.47 -20.61
N ARG A 186 -17.64 -2.94 -21.75
CA ARG A 186 -18.48 -2.09 -22.63
C ARG A 186 -19.69 -2.87 -23.16
N VAL A 187 -19.50 -4.10 -23.63
CA VAL A 187 -20.59 -4.94 -24.13
C VAL A 187 -21.60 -5.25 -23.03
N ILE A 188 -21.13 -5.70 -21.86
CA ILE A 188 -22.01 -6.03 -20.72
C ILE A 188 -22.78 -4.80 -20.24
N SER A 189 -22.13 -3.65 -20.15
CA SER A 189 -22.79 -2.38 -19.82
C SER A 189 -23.88 -2.02 -20.83
N GLY A 190 -23.65 -2.27 -22.13
CA GLY A 190 -24.65 -2.05 -23.18
C GLY A 190 -25.87 -2.99 -23.06
N LEU A 191 -25.65 -4.25 -22.69
CA LEU A 191 -26.73 -5.22 -22.45
C LEU A 191 -27.58 -4.84 -21.22
N GLN A 192 -26.99 -4.24 -20.19
CA GLN A 192 -27.73 -3.72 -19.04
C GLN A 192 -28.59 -2.48 -19.38
N GLN A 193 -28.34 -1.83 -20.50
CA GLN A 193 -29.11 -0.66 -20.95
C GLN A 193 -30.22 -1.01 -21.95
N SER A 194 -30.45 -2.28 -22.25
CA SER A 194 -31.38 -2.69 -23.31
C SER A 194 -32.05 -4.05 -23.07
N GLY A 195 -33.09 -4.33 -23.88
CA GLY A 195 -33.74 -5.63 -23.96
C GLY A 195 -34.36 -6.13 -22.66
N VAL A 196 -34.30 -7.45 -22.45
CA VAL A 196 -34.96 -8.14 -21.31
C VAL A 196 -34.47 -7.66 -19.95
N TYR A 197 -33.24 -7.12 -19.85
CA TYR A 197 -32.70 -6.65 -18.58
C TYR A 197 -33.56 -5.54 -17.95
N LEU A 198 -34.07 -4.61 -18.76
CA LEU A 198 -34.91 -3.51 -18.29
C LEU A 198 -36.32 -3.97 -17.89
N LEU A 199 -36.76 -5.12 -18.39
CA LEU A 199 -38.09 -5.67 -18.15
C LEU A 199 -38.14 -6.56 -16.90
N VAL A 200 -36.99 -7.02 -16.40
CA VAL A 200 -36.91 -7.86 -15.20
C VAL A 200 -36.77 -7.00 -13.94
N SER A 201 -37.58 -7.28 -12.92
CA SER A 201 -37.50 -6.57 -11.63
C SER A 201 -36.14 -6.72 -10.95
N ARG A 202 -35.56 -5.59 -10.51
CA ARG A 202 -34.31 -5.51 -9.73
C ARG A 202 -34.35 -6.27 -8.40
N GLN A 203 -35.54 -6.45 -7.83
CA GLN A 203 -35.74 -7.11 -6.54
C GLN A 203 -35.75 -8.64 -6.66
N ALA A 204 -35.88 -9.19 -7.88
CA ALA A 204 -35.82 -10.61 -8.12
C ALA A 204 -34.38 -11.13 -8.01
N GLN A 205 -33.95 -11.41 -6.77
CA GLN A 205 -32.67 -12.03 -6.46
C GLN A 205 -32.76 -13.55 -6.59
N VAL A 206 -31.74 -14.17 -7.17
CA VAL A 206 -31.61 -15.63 -7.24
C VAL A 206 -30.79 -16.09 -6.03
N VAL A 207 -31.47 -16.66 -5.04
CA VAL A 207 -30.88 -17.15 -3.79
C VAL A 207 -30.62 -18.66 -3.92
N GLY A 208 -29.42 -19.10 -3.55
CA GLY A 208 -29.05 -20.52 -3.53
C GLY A 208 -28.22 -20.97 -4.74
N ALA A 209 -28.11 -22.29 -4.90
CA ALA A 209 -27.45 -22.92 -6.05
C ALA A 209 -28.30 -22.79 -7.31
N LEU A 210 -27.68 -22.70 -8.48
CA LEU A 210 -28.38 -22.61 -9.76
C LEU A 210 -29.21 -23.89 -9.98
N HIS A 211 -30.53 -23.76 -10.08
CA HIS A 211 -31.38 -24.85 -10.55
C HIS A 211 -31.28 -24.96 -12.07
N LEU A 212 -30.73 -26.05 -12.58
CA LEU A 212 -30.67 -26.33 -14.02
C LEU A 212 -32.05 -26.72 -14.54
N THR A 213 -32.67 -25.84 -15.32
CA THR A 213 -33.93 -26.08 -16.02
C THR A 213 -33.67 -26.62 -17.44
N ASN A 214 -34.72 -27.10 -18.11
CA ASN A 214 -34.62 -27.55 -19.50
C ASN A 214 -34.13 -26.43 -20.44
N ILE A 215 -34.54 -25.18 -20.19
CA ILE A 215 -34.12 -24.01 -20.98
C ILE A 215 -32.63 -23.74 -20.74
N LEU A 216 -32.19 -23.70 -19.48
CA LEU A 216 -30.77 -23.51 -19.16
C LEU A 216 -29.88 -24.67 -19.62
N SER A 217 -30.42 -25.86 -19.84
CA SER A 217 -29.62 -27.03 -20.21
C SER A 217 -29.54 -27.24 -21.73
N HIS A 218 -30.62 -26.98 -22.47
CA HIS A 218 -30.74 -27.38 -23.87
C HIS A 218 -30.92 -26.21 -24.85
N ASP A 219 -31.29 -25.01 -24.39
CA ASP A 219 -31.41 -23.87 -25.30
C ASP A 219 -30.01 -23.43 -25.78
N PRO A 220 -29.84 -23.19 -27.10
CA PRO A 220 -28.54 -22.82 -27.67
C PRO A 220 -27.88 -21.62 -27.02
N HIS A 221 -28.65 -20.68 -26.48
CA HIS A 221 -28.13 -19.45 -25.88
C HIS A 221 -28.10 -19.52 -24.36
N TYR A 222 -29.17 -20.01 -23.71
CA TYR A 222 -29.24 -20.01 -22.24
C TYR A 222 -28.28 -21.00 -21.58
N ARG A 223 -27.83 -22.04 -22.29
CA ARG A 223 -26.77 -22.94 -21.78
C ARG A 223 -25.48 -22.21 -21.41
N HIS A 224 -25.14 -21.16 -22.15
CA HIS A 224 -23.94 -20.36 -21.89
C HIS A 224 -24.10 -19.49 -20.64
N VAL A 225 -25.32 -19.09 -20.30
CA VAL A 225 -25.62 -18.34 -19.07
C VAL A 225 -25.35 -19.20 -17.84
N ALA A 226 -25.75 -20.49 -17.86
CA ALA A 226 -25.49 -21.43 -16.78
C ALA A 226 -23.98 -21.66 -16.58
N LEU A 227 -23.24 -21.91 -17.67
CA LEU A 227 -21.79 -22.10 -17.62
C LEU A 227 -21.05 -20.86 -17.08
N LEU A 228 -21.40 -19.66 -17.56
CA LEU A 228 -20.82 -18.41 -17.08
C LEU A 228 -21.13 -18.17 -15.60
N TRP A 229 -22.33 -18.52 -15.14
CA TRP A 229 -22.70 -18.40 -13.73
C TRP A 229 -21.85 -19.30 -12.83
N ASP A 230 -21.61 -20.54 -13.25
CA ASP A 230 -20.80 -21.49 -12.49
C ASP A 230 -19.33 -21.08 -12.46
N LEU A 231 -18.76 -20.67 -13.60
CA LEU A 231 -17.39 -20.15 -13.68
C LEU A 231 -17.20 -18.92 -12.79
N LEU A 232 -18.11 -17.95 -12.86
CA LEU A 232 -18.08 -16.76 -12.01
C LEU A 232 -18.27 -17.10 -10.53
N GLY A 233 -19.12 -18.10 -10.26
CA GLY A 233 -19.34 -18.68 -8.94
C GLY A 233 -18.05 -19.24 -8.35
N GLN A 234 -17.32 -20.06 -9.11
CA GLN A 234 -16.03 -20.62 -8.69
C GLN A 234 -15.00 -19.51 -8.39
N THR A 235 -14.98 -18.44 -9.19
CA THR A 235 -14.12 -17.27 -8.94
C THR A 235 -14.53 -16.49 -7.67
N THR A 236 -15.82 -16.46 -7.32
CA THR A 236 -16.37 -15.67 -6.20
C THR A 236 -16.54 -16.47 -4.90
N MET A 237 -16.64 -17.80 -4.95
CA MET A 237 -16.87 -18.65 -3.77
C MET A 237 -15.68 -18.68 -2.81
N ALA A 238 -14.48 -18.28 -3.25
CA ALA A 238 -13.33 -18.03 -2.38
C ALA A 238 -13.60 -16.97 -1.29
N THR A 239 -14.65 -16.16 -1.41
CA THR A 239 -14.93 -15.01 -0.53
C THR A 239 -16.09 -15.22 0.45
N ARG A 240 -16.82 -16.35 0.41
CA ARG A 240 -17.93 -16.65 1.34
C ARG A 240 -17.42 -17.37 2.59
N SER A 241 -16.65 -16.64 3.38
CA SER A 241 -16.08 -17.17 4.63
C SER A 241 -16.99 -16.87 5.82
N SER A 242 -17.06 -17.78 6.79
CA SER A 242 -17.75 -17.55 8.06
C SER A 242 -17.14 -16.34 8.80
N PRO A 243 -17.85 -15.69 9.74
CA PRO A 243 -17.27 -14.58 10.51
C PRO A 243 -15.95 -14.94 11.21
N GLU A 244 -15.81 -16.17 11.68
CA GLU A 244 -14.60 -16.70 12.33
C GLU A 244 -13.45 -16.92 11.34
N GLU A 245 -13.74 -17.46 10.16
CA GLU A 245 -12.76 -17.58 9.07
C GLU A 245 -12.29 -16.21 8.58
N ARG A 246 -13.21 -15.24 8.47
CA ARG A 246 -12.87 -13.85 8.11
C ARG A 246 -11.96 -13.21 9.15
N PHE A 247 -12.24 -13.41 10.43
CA PHE A 247 -11.40 -12.90 11.51
C PHE A 247 -10.00 -13.51 11.47
N SER A 248 -9.91 -14.84 11.32
CA SER A 248 -8.64 -15.57 11.20
C SER A 248 -7.84 -15.11 9.97
N HIS A 249 -8.51 -14.93 8.83
CA HIS A 249 -7.88 -14.43 7.61
C HIS A 249 -7.33 -13.00 7.79
N ASN A 250 -8.10 -12.12 8.45
CA ASN A 250 -7.64 -10.75 8.72
C ASN A 250 -6.44 -10.72 9.68
N GLN A 251 -6.41 -11.59 10.69
CA GLN A 251 -5.24 -11.73 11.57
C GLN A 251 -4.00 -12.18 10.80
N TRP A 252 -4.16 -13.19 9.93
CA TRP A 252 -3.08 -13.66 9.07
C TRP A 252 -2.57 -12.56 8.14
N LEU A 253 -3.47 -11.78 7.53
CA LEU A 253 -3.11 -10.64 6.68
C LEU A 253 -2.35 -9.56 7.46
N ALA A 254 -2.75 -9.25 8.70
CA ALA A 254 -2.06 -8.29 9.55
C ALA A 254 -0.63 -8.75 9.89
N ASP A 255 -0.45 -10.02 10.24
CA ASP A 255 0.87 -10.63 10.46
C ASP A 255 1.73 -10.60 9.19
N ALA A 256 1.16 -11.02 8.05
CA ALA A 256 1.86 -11.01 6.77
C ALA A 256 2.31 -9.60 6.37
N TYR A 257 1.46 -8.59 6.60
CA TYR A 257 1.80 -7.20 6.32
C TYR A 257 2.85 -6.64 7.30
N SER A 258 2.82 -7.06 8.56
CA SER A 258 3.91 -6.75 9.51
C SER A 258 5.23 -7.35 9.06
N ARG A 259 5.26 -8.63 8.66
CA ARG A 259 6.47 -9.27 8.11
C ARG A 259 6.98 -8.56 6.86
N TYR A 260 6.08 -8.06 6.02
CA TYR A 260 6.44 -7.25 4.86
C TYR A 260 7.11 -5.93 5.26
N ALA A 261 6.57 -5.20 6.25
CA ALA A 261 7.23 -4.01 6.78
C ALA A 261 8.64 -4.31 7.32
N GLY A 262 8.81 -5.42 8.03
CA GLY A 262 10.11 -5.90 8.50
C GLY A 262 11.09 -6.22 7.35
N LEU A 263 10.61 -6.79 6.25
CA LEU A 263 11.44 -7.03 5.05
C LEU A 263 11.94 -5.70 4.45
N VAL A 264 11.05 -4.71 4.30
CA VAL A 264 11.43 -3.38 3.78
C VAL A 264 12.42 -2.68 4.70
N LEU A 265 12.21 -2.75 6.02
CA LEU A 265 13.14 -2.20 7.02
C LEU A 265 14.53 -2.82 6.95
N ARG A 266 14.62 -4.14 6.75
CA ARG A 266 15.92 -4.82 6.57
C ARG A 266 16.66 -4.33 5.33
N HIS A 267 15.97 -4.16 4.21
CA HIS A 267 16.57 -3.55 3.01
C HIS A 267 17.00 -2.09 3.27
N ALA A 268 16.18 -1.32 3.98
CA ALA A 268 16.50 0.06 4.36
C ALA A 268 17.71 0.16 5.32
N LEU A 269 17.91 -0.82 6.20
CA LEU A 269 19.01 -0.86 7.17
C LEU A 269 20.31 -1.42 6.61
N ARG A 270 20.30 -2.04 5.43
CA ARG A 270 21.47 -2.68 4.81
C ARG A 270 22.76 -1.84 4.78
N PRO A 271 22.73 -0.50 4.57
CA PRO A 271 23.95 0.33 4.66
C PRO A 271 24.61 0.36 6.04
N TYR A 272 23.85 0.10 7.10
CA TYR A 272 24.28 0.13 8.50
C TYR A 272 24.48 -1.28 9.07
N LEU A 273 23.57 -2.19 8.73
CA LEU A 273 23.50 -3.57 9.20
C LEU A 273 23.49 -4.51 7.99
N PRO A 274 24.66 -4.83 7.41
CA PRO A 274 24.73 -5.74 6.28
C PRO A 274 24.35 -7.15 6.73
N ASP A 275 23.19 -7.62 6.25
CA ASP A 275 22.68 -8.99 6.40
C ASP A 275 22.40 -9.43 7.86
N GLN A 276 22.27 -8.50 8.80
CA GLN A 276 21.98 -8.76 10.21
C GLN A 276 20.88 -7.82 10.73
N ASP A 277 20.15 -8.26 11.75
CA ASP A 277 19.16 -7.43 12.46
C ASP A 277 19.80 -6.67 13.64
N GLU A 278 21.06 -6.92 13.97
CA GLU A 278 21.82 -6.26 15.04
C GLU A 278 23.25 -5.97 14.58
N GLY A 279 23.82 -4.86 15.05
CA GLY A 279 25.22 -4.52 14.76
C GLY A 279 25.64 -3.20 15.37
N ILE A 280 26.88 -2.80 15.11
CA ILE A 280 27.48 -1.58 15.68
C ILE A 280 27.55 -0.49 14.62
N TRP A 281 26.98 0.67 14.93
CA TRP A 281 27.10 1.88 14.12
C TRP A 281 27.33 3.10 15.00
N ALA A 282 28.27 3.97 14.59
CA ALA A 282 28.65 5.16 15.36
C ALA A 282 29.00 4.84 16.83
N GLY A 283 29.62 3.68 17.09
CA GLY A 283 29.98 3.24 18.44
C GLY A 283 28.86 2.58 19.25
N ARG A 284 27.61 2.64 18.77
CA ARG A 284 26.44 2.12 19.49
C ARG A 284 25.98 0.80 18.88
N CYS A 285 25.50 -0.10 19.74
CA CYS A 285 24.75 -1.26 19.27
C CYS A 285 23.35 -0.80 18.84
N ILE A 286 22.96 -1.12 17.61
CA ILE A 286 21.63 -0.89 17.07
C ILE A 286 21.00 -2.23 16.70
N ARG A 287 19.70 -2.39 16.98
CA ARG A 287 18.94 -3.62 16.72
C ARG A 287 17.58 -3.30 16.11
N LEU A 288 17.21 -4.04 15.07
CA LEU A 288 15.86 -4.12 14.55
C LEU A 288 15.13 -5.26 15.28
N GLN A 289 14.03 -4.95 15.96
CA GLN A 289 13.23 -5.95 16.68
C GLN A 289 11.74 -5.80 16.39
N GLN A 290 11.03 -6.91 16.51
CA GLN A 290 9.58 -6.96 16.35
C GLN A 290 8.92 -7.01 17.74
N SER A 291 7.98 -6.10 18.00
CA SER A 291 7.18 -6.03 19.23
C SER A 291 5.69 -6.18 18.88
N GLY A 292 5.20 -7.42 18.92
CA GLY A 292 3.86 -7.74 18.40
C GLY A 292 3.83 -7.59 16.87
N LEU A 293 2.98 -6.70 16.36
CA LEU A 293 2.97 -6.36 14.92
C LEU A 293 3.86 -5.15 14.59
N ASP A 294 4.31 -4.41 15.60
CA ASP A 294 5.14 -3.22 15.42
C ASP A 294 6.61 -3.61 15.20
N TRP A 295 7.33 -2.81 14.42
CA TRP A 295 8.78 -2.93 14.24
C TRP A 295 9.47 -1.75 14.90
N GLN A 296 10.55 -2.02 15.63
CA GLN A 296 11.30 -1.03 16.37
C GLN A 296 12.78 -1.08 16.00
N LEU A 297 13.36 0.07 15.69
CA LEU A 297 14.80 0.25 15.67
C LEU A 297 15.22 0.81 17.03
N VAL A 298 16.04 0.07 17.76
CA VAL A 298 16.48 0.44 19.10
C VAL A 298 17.99 0.62 19.14
N SER A 299 18.47 1.53 19.99
CA SER A 299 19.86 1.60 20.40
C SER A 299 19.99 0.95 21.77
N VAL A 300 20.92 0.01 21.89
CA VAL A 300 21.20 -0.71 23.13
C VAL A 300 22.45 -0.11 23.75
N VAL A 301 22.28 0.48 24.94
CA VAL A 301 23.41 1.01 25.72
C VAL A 301 23.96 -0.12 26.59
N SER A 302 25.21 -0.51 26.35
CA SER A 302 25.91 -1.53 27.14
C SER A 302 26.45 -0.93 28.45
N GLY A 303 26.21 -1.58 29.59
CA GLY A 303 26.73 -1.18 30.91
C GLY A 303 25.94 -1.73 32.09
N GLU A 304 26.28 -1.30 33.32
CA GLU A 304 25.58 -1.70 34.57
C GLU A 304 24.09 -1.32 34.58
N HIS A 305 23.67 -0.38 33.73
CA HIS A 305 22.30 0.07 33.54
C HIS A 305 21.89 -0.09 32.07
N ALA A 306 21.91 -1.32 31.57
CA ALA A 306 21.49 -1.62 30.21
C ALA A 306 20.06 -1.09 29.98
N CYS A 307 19.91 -0.21 28.99
CA CYS A 307 18.65 0.41 28.62
C CYS A 307 18.53 0.41 27.10
N GLU A 308 17.31 0.19 26.60
CA GLU A 308 16.98 0.27 25.18
C GLU A 308 16.31 1.62 24.90
N GLU A 309 16.94 2.43 24.07
CA GLU A 309 16.35 3.66 23.54
C GLU A 309 15.69 3.34 22.19
N VAL A 310 14.37 3.54 22.08
CA VAL A 310 13.65 3.37 20.82
C VAL A 310 13.93 4.57 19.92
N LEU A 311 14.54 4.35 18.76
CA LEU A 311 14.87 5.40 17.79
C LEU A 311 13.77 5.61 16.75
N LEU A 312 13.08 4.53 16.38
CA LEU A 312 12.00 4.52 15.38
C LEU A 312 11.06 3.36 15.67
N THR A 313 9.75 3.61 15.59
CA THR A 313 8.69 2.61 15.64
C THR A 313 7.86 2.69 14.36
N ILE A 314 7.73 1.59 13.64
CA ILE A 314 6.81 1.42 12.52
C ILE A 314 5.63 0.58 12.99
N VAL A 315 4.42 1.10 12.74
CA VAL A 315 3.14 0.44 13.02
C VAL A 315 2.52 0.04 11.68
N PRO A 316 2.63 -1.23 11.26
CA PRO A 316 2.02 -1.70 10.02
C PRO A 316 0.51 -1.76 10.18
N TRP A 317 -0.21 -1.03 9.34
CA TRP A 317 -1.67 -0.98 9.35
C TRP A 317 -2.23 -1.29 7.96
N LEU A 318 -2.63 -2.54 7.77
CA LEU A 318 -3.30 -2.98 6.55
C LEU A 318 -4.76 -2.51 6.56
N THR A 319 -5.06 -1.44 5.83
CA THR A 319 -6.41 -0.88 5.71
C THR A 319 -6.65 -0.27 4.33
N ASP A 320 -7.88 -0.37 3.86
CA ASP A 320 -8.37 0.30 2.65
C ASP A 320 -9.07 1.64 2.96
N ALA A 321 -9.16 1.99 4.25
CA ALA A 321 -9.84 3.21 4.67
C ALA A 321 -9.01 4.46 4.34
N HIS A 322 -9.63 5.44 3.71
CA HIS A 322 -9.06 6.77 3.53
C HIS A 322 -9.07 7.51 4.87
N LEU A 323 -8.01 7.33 5.66
CA LEU A 323 -7.90 7.91 7.00
C LEU A 323 -6.52 8.53 7.20
N LEU A 324 -6.17 9.55 6.39
CA LEU A 324 -5.16 10.51 6.83
C LEU A 324 -5.85 11.42 7.84
N ASP A 325 -6.02 10.93 9.08
CA ASP A 325 -6.43 11.80 10.17
C ASP A 325 -5.23 12.62 10.60
N GLU A 326 -5.05 13.78 9.98
CA GLU A 326 -3.96 14.71 10.29
C GLU A 326 -4.06 15.26 11.73
N THR A 327 -5.17 15.00 12.44
CA THR A 327 -5.32 15.39 13.86
C THR A 327 -4.65 14.41 14.83
N LEU A 328 -4.25 13.22 14.36
CA LEU A 328 -3.65 12.19 15.21
C LEU A 328 -2.22 12.58 15.61
N GLN A 329 -2.04 13.07 16.84
CA GLN A 329 -0.74 13.46 17.36
C GLN A 329 0.06 12.22 17.81
N LEU A 330 0.89 11.70 16.90
CA LEU A 330 1.84 10.62 17.20
C LEU A 330 3.18 11.18 17.69
N PRO A 331 3.90 10.44 18.57
CA PRO A 331 5.29 10.73 18.88
C PRO A 331 6.14 10.84 17.59
N LEU A 332 7.15 11.70 17.61
CA LEU A 332 8.00 11.97 16.44
C LEU A 332 8.69 10.71 15.88
N GLU A 333 8.92 9.72 16.73
CA GLU A 333 9.64 8.48 16.41
C GLU A 333 8.67 7.37 15.98
N ARG A 334 7.35 7.62 15.92
CA ARG A 334 6.33 6.61 15.59
C ARG A 334 5.64 6.92 14.27
N PHE A 335 5.71 5.98 13.33
CA PHE A 335 5.12 6.10 12.00
C PHE A 335 4.13 4.97 11.72
N ILE A 336 3.03 5.29 11.04
CA ILE A 336 2.08 4.32 10.53
C ILE A 336 2.46 3.99 9.09
N ALA A 337 2.67 2.70 8.81
CA ALA A 337 2.88 2.18 7.47
C ALA A 337 1.58 1.58 6.93
N TRP A 338 1.03 2.12 5.84
CA TRP A 338 -0.20 1.60 5.23
C TRP A 338 -0.08 1.47 3.71
N PRO A 339 -0.97 0.71 3.06
CA PRO A 339 -0.85 0.39 1.63
C PRO A 339 -0.92 1.58 0.65
N ALA A 340 -1.47 2.71 1.07
CA ALA A 340 -1.76 3.87 0.22
C ALA A 340 -2.49 3.52 -1.10
N ILE A 341 -3.34 2.48 -1.08
CA ILE A 341 -4.09 2.01 -2.25
C ILE A 341 -4.92 3.16 -2.84
N ARG A 342 -4.82 3.34 -4.16
CA ARG A 342 -5.54 4.38 -4.95
C ARG A 342 -5.15 5.84 -4.64
N GLN A 343 -4.09 6.08 -3.88
CA GLN A 343 -3.54 7.43 -3.72
C GLN A 343 -2.51 7.73 -4.80
N GLN A 344 -2.37 9.01 -5.16
CA GLN A 344 -1.32 9.43 -6.08
C GLN A 344 0.06 9.19 -5.45
N PRO A 345 1.10 8.88 -6.26
CA PRO A 345 2.44 8.69 -5.75
C PRO A 345 2.89 9.94 -5.00
N GLN A 346 3.23 9.79 -3.72
CA GLN A 346 3.71 10.90 -2.90
C GLN A 346 5.11 11.32 -3.38
N GLN A 347 5.30 12.61 -3.68
CA GLN A 347 6.60 13.16 -4.07
C GLN A 347 7.58 13.21 -2.88
N ALA A 348 7.07 13.46 -1.68
CA ALA A 348 7.83 13.36 -0.43
C ALA A 348 7.88 11.90 0.04
N ALA A 349 8.87 11.54 0.85
CA ALA A 349 9.01 10.17 1.37
C ALA A 349 7.83 9.72 2.28
N TYR A 350 7.26 10.66 3.04
CA TYR A 350 6.15 10.45 3.97
C TYR A 350 5.39 11.78 4.18
N GLN A 351 4.17 11.72 4.73
CA GLN A 351 3.34 12.87 5.07
C GLN A 351 3.02 12.86 6.57
N GLY A 352 3.60 13.76 7.36
CA GLY A 352 3.48 13.67 8.83
C GLY A 352 4.08 12.37 9.36
N GLN A 353 3.38 11.65 10.24
CA GLN A 353 3.78 10.34 10.77
C GLN A 353 3.25 9.17 9.93
N TRP A 354 3.00 9.41 8.65
CA TRP A 354 2.37 8.47 7.76
C TRP A 354 3.32 8.17 6.58
N ILE A 355 3.77 6.91 6.46
CA ILE A 355 4.54 6.37 5.34
C ILE A 355 3.75 5.33 4.50
N ALA A 356 3.79 5.45 3.17
CA ALA A 356 3.23 4.46 2.26
C ALA A 356 4.09 3.18 2.22
N LEU A 357 3.45 2.01 2.24
CA LEU A 357 4.09 0.70 2.16
C LEU A 357 3.29 -0.23 1.25
N SER A 358 3.74 -0.37 0.01
CA SER A 358 3.11 -1.23 -0.99
C SER A 358 4.18 -1.90 -1.87
N PRO A 359 4.01 -3.18 -2.25
CA PRO A 359 4.89 -3.84 -3.23
C PRO A 359 4.88 -3.17 -4.62
N SER A 360 3.86 -2.37 -4.92
CA SER A 360 3.79 -1.56 -6.14
C SER A 360 4.60 -0.28 -6.08
N ASP A 361 5.02 0.18 -4.89
CA ASP A 361 5.80 1.39 -4.75
C ASP A 361 7.28 1.11 -4.98
N MET A 362 7.79 1.54 -6.14
CA MET A 362 9.20 1.43 -6.50
C MET A 362 10.14 2.16 -5.53
N TYR A 363 9.63 3.15 -4.77
CA TYR A 363 10.40 3.89 -3.77
C TYR A 363 10.28 3.32 -2.35
N CYS A 364 9.58 2.21 -2.12
CA CYS A 364 9.27 1.73 -0.77
C CYS A 364 10.51 1.63 0.15
N VAL A 365 11.61 1.04 -0.33
CA VAL A 365 12.87 0.93 0.44
C VAL A 365 13.50 2.30 0.68
N GLU A 366 13.41 3.22 -0.27
CA GLU A 366 13.98 4.56 -0.17
C GLU A 366 13.20 5.43 0.84
N ARG A 367 11.87 5.29 0.91
CA ARG A 367 11.04 5.98 1.91
C ARG A 367 11.42 5.55 3.33
N PHE A 368 11.46 4.23 3.55
CA PHE A 368 11.86 3.67 4.84
C PHE A 368 13.33 3.96 5.13
N GLY A 369 14.18 3.97 4.10
CA GLY A 369 15.57 4.39 4.18
C GLY A 369 15.72 5.80 4.73
N GLN A 370 14.90 6.75 4.26
CA GLN A 370 14.95 8.13 4.77
C GLN A 370 14.50 8.22 6.24
N LEU A 371 13.53 7.40 6.68
CA LEU A 371 13.16 7.31 8.11
C LEU A 371 14.30 6.76 8.97
N VAL A 372 14.93 5.69 8.52
CA VAL A 372 16.09 5.07 9.19
C VAL A 372 17.25 6.05 9.27
N ASP A 373 17.60 6.70 8.16
CA ASP A 373 18.66 7.71 8.11
C ASP A 373 18.33 8.86 9.05
N THR A 374 17.09 9.32 9.06
CA THR A 374 16.64 10.39 9.96
C THR A 374 16.77 10.01 11.42
N ALA A 375 16.36 8.79 11.80
CA ALA A 375 16.43 8.30 13.17
C ALA A 375 17.88 8.16 13.65
N LEU A 376 18.73 7.53 12.85
CA LEU A 376 20.15 7.30 13.16
C LEU A 376 20.95 8.60 13.21
N TYR A 377 20.76 9.50 12.24
CA TYR A 377 21.44 10.79 12.26
C TYR A 377 20.95 11.66 13.43
N ARG A 378 19.65 11.65 13.75
CA ARG A 378 19.14 12.40 14.91
C ARG A 378 19.80 11.93 16.21
N MET A 379 19.99 10.63 16.40
CA MET A 379 20.69 10.07 17.57
C MET A 379 22.09 10.65 17.73
N VAL A 380 22.89 10.67 16.66
CA VAL A 380 24.28 11.15 16.69
C VAL A 380 24.36 12.68 16.76
N LEU A 381 23.50 13.38 16.01
CA LEU A 381 23.49 14.84 15.96
C LEU A 381 23.00 15.49 17.26
N ARG A 382 22.20 14.79 18.07
CA ARG A 382 21.84 15.25 19.43
C ARG A 382 23.05 15.36 20.35
N SER A 383 24.02 14.45 20.21
CA SER A 383 25.25 14.44 21.00
C SER A 383 26.32 15.42 20.47
N TYR A 384 26.22 15.81 19.21
CA TYR A 384 27.25 16.64 18.56
C TYR A 384 27.43 17.99 19.28
N GLY A 385 28.67 18.28 19.66
CA GLY A 385 29.03 19.52 20.36
C GLY A 385 28.52 19.59 21.82
N GLN A 386 28.02 18.49 22.40
CA GLN A 386 27.75 18.45 23.83
C GLN A 386 29.07 18.41 24.63
N PRO A 387 29.27 19.32 25.60
CA PRO A 387 30.50 19.36 26.39
C PRO A 387 30.57 18.20 27.38
N LEU A 388 31.71 17.51 27.41
CA LEU A 388 32.03 16.57 28.49
C LEU A 388 32.41 17.37 29.73
N THR A 389 31.70 17.14 30.82
CA THR A 389 31.86 17.92 32.06
C THR A 389 32.69 17.20 33.12
N LYS A 390 33.18 17.99 34.09
CA LYS A 390 33.95 17.50 35.25
C LYS A 390 35.27 16.84 34.84
N ILE A 391 35.96 17.42 33.86
CA ILE A 391 37.22 16.87 33.37
C ILE A 391 38.38 17.30 34.29
N PRO A 392 39.27 16.37 34.70
CA PRO A 392 40.43 16.69 35.51
C PRO A 392 41.38 17.68 34.83
N VAL A 393 41.96 18.62 35.59
CA VAL A 393 42.85 19.69 35.07
C VAL A 393 44.04 19.14 34.27
N LYS A 394 44.64 18.03 34.73
CA LYS A 394 45.74 17.37 34.01
C LYS A 394 45.30 16.86 32.63
N VAL A 395 44.08 16.36 32.51
CA VAL A 395 43.51 15.88 31.23
C VAL A 395 43.17 17.07 30.34
N LEU A 396 42.62 18.17 30.88
CA LEU A 396 42.36 19.39 30.13
C LEU A 396 43.65 19.97 29.51
N ALA A 397 44.76 19.96 30.25
CA ALA A 397 46.06 20.39 29.75
C ALA A 397 46.57 19.51 28.60
N LEU A 398 46.34 18.20 28.66
CA LEU A 398 46.67 17.27 27.57
C LEU A 398 45.76 17.48 26.34
N ALA A 399 44.48 17.77 26.56
CA ALA A 399 43.51 17.98 25.50
C ALA A 399 43.72 19.30 24.74
N GLY A 400 44.25 20.34 25.40
CA GLY A 400 44.40 21.70 24.84
C GLY A 400 45.29 21.85 23.61
N GLY A 401 46.00 20.80 23.19
CA GLY A 401 46.82 20.76 21.98
C GLY A 401 46.35 19.78 20.91
N ILE A 402 45.23 19.08 21.12
CA ILE A 402 44.76 18.03 20.23
C ILE A 402 43.75 18.63 19.23
N HIS A 403 44.04 18.47 17.93
CA HIS A 403 43.13 18.88 16.86
C HIS A 403 41.77 18.19 16.98
N GLY A 404 40.69 18.95 16.78
CA GLY A 404 39.30 18.48 16.88
C GLY A 404 38.70 18.57 18.29
N LEU A 405 39.48 18.90 19.31
CA LEU A 405 38.98 19.18 20.66
C LEU A 405 38.91 20.69 20.93
N HIS A 406 37.86 21.11 21.63
CA HIS A 406 37.79 22.46 22.21
C HIS A 406 37.70 22.36 23.72
N VAL A 407 38.66 22.99 24.41
CA VAL A 407 38.82 22.90 25.85
C VAL A 407 38.42 24.21 26.50
N ASP A 408 37.54 24.15 27.51
CA ASP A 408 37.25 25.25 28.41
C ASP A 408 37.82 24.97 29.80
N HIS A 409 38.92 25.66 30.11
CA HIS A 409 39.59 25.56 31.39
C HIS A 409 38.79 26.16 32.56
N GLN A 410 37.86 27.09 32.32
CA GLN A 410 37.07 27.73 33.38
C GLN A 410 35.91 26.83 33.83
N SER A 411 35.21 26.22 32.87
CA SER A 411 34.09 25.31 33.17
C SER A 411 34.52 23.85 33.39
N HIS A 412 35.82 23.55 33.22
CA HIS A 412 36.39 22.20 33.30
C HIS A 412 35.69 21.24 32.33
N THR A 413 35.48 21.70 31.11
CA THR A 413 34.82 20.94 30.05
C THR A 413 35.68 20.85 28.80
N PHE A 414 35.41 19.86 27.96
CA PHE A 414 35.84 19.94 26.57
C PHE A 414 34.80 19.31 25.64
N GLU A 415 34.77 19.78 24.41
CA GLU A 415 33.89 19.32 23.34
C GLU A 415 34.71 18.60 22.27
N VAL A 416 34.19 17.48 21.76
CA VAL A 416 34.70 16.86 20.55
C VAL A 416 33.96 17.49 19.38
N ARG A 417 34.68 18.22 18.53
CA ARG A 417 34.12 18.99 17.41
C ARG A 417 34.46 18.38 16.05
N GLU A 418 35.61 17.72 15.96
CA GLU A 418 36.08 17.03 14.74
C GLU A 418 36.74 15.71 15.13
N ALA A 419 36.96 14.82 14.16
CA ALA A 419 37.51 13.49 14.44
C ALA A 419 38.92 13.60 15.04
N VAL A 420 39.11 12.96 16.18
CA VAL A 420 40.37 12.87 16.89
C VAL A 420 41.05 11.54 16.54
N SER A 421 42.37 11.58 16.37
CA SER A 421 43.14 10.38 16.04
C SER A 421 43.06 9.32 17.15
N GLU A 422 43.06 8.04 16.76
CA GLU A 422 42.96 6.91 17.69
C GLU A 422 44.05 6.94 18.77
N GLY A 423 45.27 7.35 18.41
CA GLY A 423 46.36 7.50 19.37
C GLY A 423 46.09 8.56 20.43
N SER A 424 45.56 9.72 20.03
CA SER A 424 45.19 10.80 20.96
C SER A 424 44.01 10.40 21.86
N ILE A 425 43.02 9.68 21.32
CA ILE A 425 41.91 9.11 22.11
C ILE A 425 42.43 8.11 23.14
N ALA A 426 43.34 7.21 22.76
CA ALA A 426 43.91 6.22 23.68
C ALA A 426 44.65 6.89 24.85
N VAL A 427 45.44 7.94 24.58
CA VAL A 427 46.16 8.71 25.60
C VAL A 427 45.19 9.40 26.57
N LEU A 428 44.17 10.09 26.04
CA LEU A 428 43.17 10.77 26.87
C LEU A 428 42.32 9.78 27.68
N LYS A 429 41.93 8.66 27.09
CA LYS A 429 41.18 7.59 27.76
C LYS A 429 41.99 7.02 28.93
N HIS A 430 43.28 6.73 28.73
CA HIS A 430 44.14 6.26 29.81
C HIS A 430 44.28 7.31 30.93
N ALA A 431 44.46 8.58 30.58
CA ALA A 431 44.56 9.66 31.55
C ALA A 431 43.26 9.88 32.35
N LEU A 432 42.10 9.73 31.71
CA LEU A 432 40.78 9.81 32.37
C LEU A 432 40.56 8.63 33.32
N ILE A 433 40.88 7.41 32.89
CA ILE A 433 40.77 6.21 33.74
C ILE A 433 41.70 6.32 34.96
N ALA A 434 42.95 6.75 34.75
CA ALA A 434 43.91 6.97 35.84
C ALA A 434 43.45 8.06 36.84
N ALA A 435 42.59 8.98 36.40
CA ALA A 435 41.96 10.01 37.22
C ALA A 435 40.57 9.60 37.74
N ASN A 436 40.22 8.31 37.74
CA ASN A 436 38.92 7.76 38.18
C ASN A 436 37.70 8.37 37.44
N SER A 437 37.89 8.79 36.19
CA SER A 437 36.87 9.40 35.33
C SER A 437 36.47 8.47 34.18
N THR A 438 36.19 7.20 34.49
CA THR A 438 35.91 6.14 33.50
C THR A 438 34.72 6.49 32.59
N ARG A 439 33.65 7.06 33.15
CA ARG A 439 32.47 7.49 32.38
C ARG A 439 32.81 8.55 31.33
N GLN A 440 33.68 9.50 31.66
CA GLN A 440 34.14 10.51 30.73
C GLN A 440 35.07 9.91 29.65
N ALA A 441 35.83 8.88 30.00
CA ALA A 441 36.65 8.13 29.04
C ALA A 441 35.80 7.40 28.00
N GLU A 442 34.73 6.73 28.45
CA GLU A 442 33.75 6.07 27.57
C GLU A 442 32.99 7.10 26.71
N ALA A 443 32.54 8.20 27.31
CA ALA A 443 31.84 9.26 26.59
C ALA A 443 32.73 9.95 25.53
N LEU A 444 34.03 10.13 25.81
CA LEU A 444 35.01 10.62 24.83
C LEU A 444 35.12 9.70 23.62
N GLU A 445 35.28 8.40 23.86
CA GLU A 445 35.38 7.40 22.80
C GLU A 445 34.10 7.36 21.96
N GLN A 446 32.94 7.38 22.62
CA GLN A 446 31.63 7.41 21.99
C GLN A 446 31.43 8.66 21.12
N HIS A 447 31.68 9.86 21.66
CA HIS A 447 31.57 11.12 20.89
C HIS A 447 32.53 11.13 19.69
N ASN A 448 33.73 10.56 19.82
CA ASN A 448 34.65 10.47 18.68
C ASN A 448 34.16 9.48 17.62
N GLN A 449 33.64 8.31 18.02
CA GLN A 449 33.08 7.32 17.09
C GLN A 449 31.86 7.87 16.33
N GLU A 450 31.04 8.67 17.00
CA GLU A 450 29.93 9.42 16.41
C GLU A 450 30.41 10.40 15.34
N ILE A 451 31.46 11.19 15.61
CA ILE A 451 32.02 12.11 14.62
C ILE A 451 32.70 11.37 13.47
N VAL A 452 33.42 10.28 13.74
CA VAL A 452 34.02 9.43 12.69
C VAL A 452 32.94 8.86 11.77
N ALA A 453 31.78 8.45 12.31
CA ALA A 453 30.65 8.04 11.50
C ALA A 453 30.10 9.19 10.64
N LEU A 454 30.02 10.41 11.18
CA LEU A 454 29.67 11.60 10.42
C LEU A 454 30.70 11.95 9.34
N GLU A 455 32.00 11.67 9.53
CA GLU A 455 33.03 11.87 8.50
C GLU A 455 32.94 10.88 7.34
N LYS A 456 32.14 9.82 7.45
CA LYS A 456 31.87 8.92 6.33
C LYS A 456 30.70 9.44 5.50
N CYS A 457 30.88 9.56 4.19
CA CYS A 457 29.79 9.95 3.29
C CYS A 457 28.74 8.82 3.20
N PRO A 458 27.46 9.07 3.53
CA PRO A 458 26.44 8.02 3.51
C PRO A 458 26.04 7.59 2.09
N VAL A 459 26.36 8.39 1.07
CA VAL A 459 25.98 8.12 -0.33
C VAL A 459 26.98 7.23 -1.05
N CYS A 460 28.29 7.45 -0.85
CA CYS A 460 29.34 6.71 -1.55
C CYS A 460 30.34 5.99 -0.64
N GLY A 461 30.30 6.22 0.68
CA GLY A 461 31.20 5.61 1.65
C GLY A 461 32.59 6.25 1.74
N ALA A 462 32.93 7.22 0.88
CA ALA A 462 34.19 7.94 0.93
C ALA A 462 34.33 8.79 2.20
N LYS A 463 35.58 9.11 2.57
CA LYS A 463 35.85 10.05 3.66
C LYS A 463 35.48 11.47 3.23
N ALA A 464 34.68 12.15 4.03
CA ALA A 464 34.27 13.54 3.90
C ALA A 464 34.53 14.24 5.24
N ASN A 465 35.70 14.88 5.36
CA ASN A 465 36.13 15.53 6.60
C ASN A 465 35.06 16.51 7.10
N LEU A 466 34.84 16.48 8.41
CA LEU A 466 33.90 17.37 9.08
C LEU A 466 34.66 18.57 9.62
N PHE A 467 34.22 19.77 9.27
CA PHE A 467 34.81 21.02 9.76
C PHE A 467 33.80 21.75 10.64
N PHE A 468 34.21 22.08 11.85
CA PHE A 468 33.38 22.81 12.79
C PHE A 468 32.96 24.19 12.23
N GLN A 469 31.75 24.62 12.55
CA GLN A 469 31.23 25.95 12.21
C GLN A 469 30.65 26.60 13.48
N SER A 470 31.16 27.78 13.83
CA SER A 470 30.67 28.57 14.97
C SER A 470 29.25 29.09 14.72
N PRO A 471 28.35 29.18 15.73
CA PRO A 471 28.56 28.87 17.15
C PRO A 471 28.37 27.40 17.54
N LEU A 472 27.55 26.63 16.80
CA LEU A 472 27.34 25.19 17.01
C LEU A 472 26.85 24.59 15.69
N GLY A 473 27.75 23.91 14.98
CA GLY A 473 27.47 23.36 13.66
C GLY A 473 28.69 22.75 13.00
N PHE A 474 28.49 22.25 11.79
CA PHE A 474 29.57 21.76 10.93
C PHE A 474 29.21 21.83 9.46
N ARG A 475 30.25 21.72 8.62
CA ARG A 475 30.14 21.39 7.20
C ARG A 475 30.93 20.13 6.90
N ALA A 476 30.39 19.25 6.06
CA ALA A 476 31.09 18.06 5.58
C ALA A 476 30.72 17.83 4.12
N ASN A 477 31.68 18.06 3.23
CA ASN A 477 31.48 18.01 1.78
C ASN A 477 32.26 16.82 1.22
N CYS A 478 31.61 16.05 0.36
CA CYS A 478 32.18 14.84 -0.23
C CYS A 478 32.62 15.08 -1.67
N ASP A 479 33.93 15.20 -1.90
CA ASP A 479 34.49 15.44 -3.23
C ASP A 479 34.19 14.31 -4.24
N SER A 480 34.01 13.07 -3.76
CA SER A 480 33.78 11.91 -4.65
C SER A 480 32.38 11.85 -5.27
N CYS A 481 31.37 12.44 -4.64
CA CYS A 481 29.98 12.31 -5.11
C CYS A 481 29.15 13.59 -5.02
N GLY A 482 29.76 14.72 -4.64
CA GLY A 482 29.08 16.01 -4.52
C GLY A 482 28.02 16.06 -3.41
N THR A 483 28.13 15.19 -2.39
CA THR A 483 27.22 15.23 -1.24
C THR A 483 27.69 16.29 -0.26
N ASP A 484 26.82 17.26 0.01
CA ASP A 484 27.07 18.34 0.96
C ASP A 484 26.19 18.16 2.19
N ARG A 485 26.79 18.32 3.37
CA ARG A 485 26.10 18.18 4.66
C ARG A 485 26.41 19.36 5.55
N TYR A 486 25.37 19.94 6.12
CA TYR A 486 25.47 21.11 6.98
C TYR A 486 24.63 20.92 8.24
N LEU A 487 25.25 21.11 9.39
CA LEU A 487 24.54 21.34 10.65
C LEU A 487 24.62 22.83 10.98
N ARG A 488 23.47 23.50 11.09
CA ARG A 488 23.41 24.95 11.28
C ARG A 488 22.35 25.33 12.30
N ARG A 489 22.66 26.33 13.11
CA ARG A 489 21.70 26.97 14.01
C ARG A 489 20.92 28.05 13.26
N LYS A 490 19.60 27.92 13.19
CA LYS A 490 18.64 28.89 12.64
C LYS A 490 17.75 29.41 13.78
N GLY A 491 18.16 30.52 14.40
CA GLY A 491 17.51 31.03 15.62
C GLY A 491 17.67 30.05 16.78
N ASP A 492 16.56 29.58 17.34
CA ASP A 492 16.57 28.54 18.36
C ASP A 492 16.69 27.13 17.79
N GLN A 493 16.49 26.96 16.47
CA GLN A 493 16.50 25.64 15.85
C GLN A 493 17.91 25.18 15.45
N LEU A 494 18.22 23.90 15.65
CA LEU A 494 19.39 23.23 15.11
C LEU A 494 18.94 22.31 13.96
N VAL A 495 19.34 22.66 12.74
CA VAL A 495 18.88 21.99 11.52
C VAL A 495 20.06 21.33 10.83
N PHE A 496 19.89 20.05 10.51
CA PHE A 496 20.78 19.30 9.64
C PHE A 496 20.20 19.22 8.24
N ASP A 497 21.04 19.47 7.23
CA ASP A 497 20.69 19.34 5.83
C ASP A 497 21.70 18.43 5.12
N GLN A 498 21.20 17.52 4.28
CA GLN A 498 21.99 16.75 3.32
C GLN A 498 21.43 16.94 1.90
N SER A 499 22.30 17.30 0.97
CA SER A 499 21.99 17.44 -0.46
C SER A 499 23.05 16.76 -1.31
N VAL A 500 22.68 16.41 -2.55
CA VAL A 500 23.61 15.85 -3.55
C VAL A 500 23.61 16.77 -4.75
N SER A 501 24.76 17.37 -5.06
CA SER A 501 24.92 18.32 -6.17
C SER A 501 23.85 19.43 -6.16
N ASP A 502 23.66 20.06 -5.00
CA ASP A 502 22.63 21.08 -4.71
C ASP A 502 21.16 20.66 -4.91
N CYS A 503 20.89 19.40 -5.24
CA CYS A 503 19.55 18.84 -5.34
C CYS A 503 19.10 18.23 -3.99
N ARG A 504 17.80 18.34 -3.70
CA ARG A 504 17.14 17.81 -2.49
C ARG A 504 15.85 17.07 -2.75
N ASP A 505 15.48 16.89 -4.01
CA ASP A 505 14.20 16.26 -4.35
C ASP A 505 14.25 14.75 -4.07
N PHE A 506 13.29 14.26 -3.29
CA PHE A 506 13.18 12.84 -2.97
C PHE A 506 12.86 12.00 -4.21
N ALA A 507 12.07 12.52 -5.16
CA ALA A 507 11.78 11.78 -6.39
C ALA A 507 13.05 11.54 -7.22
N ALA A 508 13.97 12.50 -7.23
CA ALA A 508 15.24 12.42 -7.95
C ALA A 508 16.34 11.66 -7.20
N LEU A 509 16.41 11.78 -5.86
CA LEU A 509 17.55 11.30 -5.05
C LEU A 509 17.21 10.14 -4.08
N GLY A 510 15.92 9.91 -3.81
CA GLY A 510 15.46 8.97 -2.79
C GLY A 510 15.92 9.39 -1.39
N ARG A 511 16.38 8.42 -0.60
CA ARG A 511 16.85 8.66 0.79
C ARG A 511 18.11 9.53 0.90
N ARG A 512 18.80 9.80 -0.21
CA ARG A 512 20.14 10.41 -0.23
C ARG A 512 20.11 11.91 0.08
N ALA A 513 18.96 12.54 0.06
CA ALA A 513 18.77 13.92 0.51
C ALA A 513 17.64 14.01 1.53
N PHE A 514 17.87 14.74 2.61
CA PHE A 514 16.87 14.97 3.66
C PHE A 514 17.30 16.14 4.56
N SER A 515 16.36 16.62 5.38
CA SER A 515 16.59 17.66 6.39
C SER A 515 15.98 17.22 7.72
N ILE A 516 16.65 17.52 8.83
CA ILE A 516 16.22 17.15 10.18
C ILE A 516 16.25 18.40 11.07
N ASP A 517 15.16 18.66 11.79
CA ASP A 517 15.15 19.55 12.96
C ASP A 517 15.49 18.73 14.21
N ILE A 518 16.60 19.07 14.87
CA ILE A 518 17.17 18.35 16.03
C ILE A 518 16.68 18.97 17.35
N THR A 519 16.17 20.20 17.31
CA THR A 519 15.82 21.02 18.47
C THR A 519 14.66 20.48 19.29
N ARG A 520 13.79 19.70 18.65
CA ARG A 520 12.58 19.15 19.27
C ARG A 520 12.88 17.82 19.94
N VAL A 521 13.49 17.83 21.12
CA VAL A 521 13.14 16.96 22.28
C VAL A 521 13.80 17.59 23.51
N ALA A 522 13.03 18.40 24.25
CA ALA A 522 13.22 18.43 25.69
C ALA A 522 12.74 17.07 26.18
N ILE A 523 13.66 16.26 26.71
CA ILE A 523 13.33 15.01 27.38
C ILE A 523 12.33 15.37 28.47
N SER A 524 11.09 14.91 28.33
CA SER A 524 10.14 14.87 29.44
C SER A 524 10.78 13.94 30.47
N THR A 525 11.39 14.56 31.48
CA THR A 525 11.90 13.90 32.66
C THR A 525 10.75 13.15 33.31
N ARG A 526 10.81 11.82 33.29
CA ARG A 526 10.10 10.96 34.23
C ARG A 526 11.12 10.19 35.03
#